data_AF-A0A399YYZ3-F1
#
_entry.id   AF-A0A399YYZ3-F1
#
_cell.length_a   1.000
_cell.length_b   1.000
_cell.length_c   1.000
_cell.angle_alpha   90.00
_cell.angle_beta   90.00
_cell.angle_gamma   90.00
#
_symmetry.space_group_name_H-M   'P 1'
#
loop_
_entity.id
_entity.type
_entity.pdbx_description
1 polymer ?
#
loop_
_entity_poly.entity_id
_entity_poly.type
_entity_poly.pdbx_seq_one_letter_code
_entity_poly.pdbx_strand_id
1 'polypeptide(L)'
;MGKDNKVYRTLIVFAGLLLLIAGLVLAQEPAAAETPAAAVSCDPADLHAYTTERVADAQAALAESTDPEAINAALGQLYLIGEEFKARALTCGYIPENIGQMPIGEDTSIERVIEVMDTLTGDPLRGQLLYLGQERSTQNATLGCSGCHATGDVAPITEGTWTRWDEERRLLPEYAEQDFAHYAAEAILHPNAYVVPPYGENLMPAIYTLALGYQDLLDLIRFLESQDQLP
;
A
#
# COMPACT_ATOMS: atom_id res chain seq x y z
N MET A 1 -50.57 40.61 29.56
CA MET A 1 -50.52 39.91 28.25
C MET A 1 -49.08 39.91 27.75
N GLY A 2 -48.44 38.73 27.63
CA GLY A 2 -47.11 38.64 26.99
C GLY A 2 -46.11 37.60 27.51
N LYS A 3 -46.40 36.82 28.56
CA LYS A 3 -45.43 35.87 29.14
C LYS A 3 -45.63 34.40 28.72
N ASP A 4 -46.83 34.01 28.30
CA ASP A 4 -47.17 32.59 28.09
C ASP A 4 -46.81 32.04 26.69
N ASN A 5 -46.54 32.93 25.72
CA ASN A 5 -46.28 32.53 24.34
C ASN A 5 -44.81 32.08 24.08
N LYS A 6 -43.89 32.37 25.00
CA LYS A 6 -42.49 31.93 24.88
C LYS A 6 -42.30 30.47 25.27
N VAL A 7 -42.96 30.03 26.35
CA VAL A 7 -42.83 28.66 26.87
C VAL A 7 -43.37 27.64 25.85
N TYR A 8 -44.51 27.94 25.22
CA TYR A 8 -45.10 27.07 24.20
C TYR A 8 -44.23 26.96 22.94
N ARG A 9 -43.61 28.07 22.49
CA ARG A 9 -42.68 28.06 21.36
C ARG A 9 -41.41 27.26 21.66
N THR A 10 -40.86 27.37 22.86
CA THR A 10 -39.68 26.59 23.27
C THR A 10 -40.01 25.09 23.35
N LEU A 11 -41.18 24.72 23.85
CA LEU A 11 -41.62 23.32 23.92
C LEU A 11 -41.85 22.70 22.53
N ILE A 12 -42.45 23.44 21.59
CA ILE A 12 -42.66 22.96 20.22
C ILE A 12 -41.33 22.80 19.47
N VAL A 13 -40.38 23.73 19.65
CA VAL A 13 -39.04 23.62 19.04
C VAL A 13 -38.27 22.45 19.63
N PHE A 14 -38.34 22.22 20.95
CA PHE A 14 -37.71 21.05 21.58
C PHE A 14 -38.32 19.73 21.14
N ALA A 15 -39.65 19.65 21.02
CA ALA A 15 -40.33 18.46 20.52
C ALA A 15 -39.99 18.17 19.05
N GLY A 16 -39.90 19.22 18.22
CA GLY A 16 -39.45 19.10 16.82
C GLY A 16 -38.00 18.65 16.69
N LEU A 17 -37.11 19.16 17.56
CA LEU A 17 -35.70 18.76 17.58
C LEU A 17 -35.55 17.30 18.04
N LEU A 18 -36.31 16.87 19.05
CA LEU A 18 -36.33 15.48 19.52
C LEU A 18 -36.85 14.51 18.45
N LEU A 19 -37.86 14.90 17.67
CA LEU A 19 -38.37 14.10 16.56
C LEU A 19 -37.37 14.02 15.39
N LEU A 20 -36.63 15.10 15.11
CA LEU A 20 -35.54 15.10 14.12
C LEU A 20 -34.36 14.22 14.56
N ILE A 21 -33.96 14.29 15.83
CA ILE A 21 -32.89 13.44 16.38
C ILE A 21 -33.33 11.97 16.38
N ALA A 22 -34.58 11.67 16.76
CA ALA A 22 -35.13 10.31 16.68
C ALA A 22 -35.16 9.78 15.24
N GLY A 23 -35.49 10.63 14.26
CA GLY A 23 -35.43 10.29 12.83
C GLY A 23 -34.01 9.99 12.34
N LEU A 24 -33.01 10.74 12.81
CA LEU A 24 -31.60 10.52 12.49
C LEU A 24 -31.05 9.24 13.11
N VAL A 25 -31.48 8.88 14.32
CA VAL A 25 -31.08 7.62 14.97
C VAL A 25 -31.72 6.40 14.31
N LEU A 26 -32.97 6.52 13.83
CA LEU A 26 -33.65 5.43 13.11
C LEU A 26 -33.19 5.28 11.65
N ALA A 27 -32.54 6.30 11.06
CA ALA A 27 -31.98 6.26 9.72
C ALA A 27 -30.54 5.73 9.65
N GLN A 28 -29.92 5.43 10.80
CA GLN A 28 -28.68 4.67 10.83
C GLN A 28 -29.03 3.21 10.57
N GLU A 29 -29.10 2.82 9.30
CA GLU A 29 -28.93 1.42 8.95
C GLU A 29 -27.60 0.99 9.59
N PRO A 30 -27.58 -0.08 10.41
CA PRO A 30 -26.32 -0.62 10.89
C PRO A 30 -25.50 -0.90 9.64
N ALA A 31 -24.33 -0.26 9.54
CA ALA A 31 -23.37 -0.59 8.51
C ALA A 31 -23.31 -2.12 8.47
N ALA A 32 -23.73 -2.70 7.35
CA ALA A 32 -23.67 -4.14 7.18
C ALA A 32 -22.24 -4.51 7.57
N ALA A 33 -22.08 -5.29 8.63
CA ALA A 33 -20.79 -5.80 9.01
C ALA A 33 -20.23 -6.43 7.74
N GLU A 34 -19.19 -5.83 7.17
CA GLU A 34 -18.50 -6.38 6.01
C GLU A 34 -18.17 -7.81 6.42
N THR A 35 -18.86 -8.76 5.78
CA THR A 35 -18.55 -10.15 5.97
C THR A 35 -17.09 -10.26 5.54
N PRO A 36 -16.17 -10.76 6.38
CA PRO A 36 -14.77 -10.85 6.01
C PRO A 36 -14.71 -11.46 4.62
N ALA A 37 -14.10 -10.75 3.68
CA ALA A 37 -13.95 -11.25 2.32
C ALA A 37 -13.46 -12.70 2.43
N ALA A 38 -14.21 -13.64 1.86
CA ALA A 38 -13.88 -15.05 1.97
C ALA A 38 -12.41 -15.22 1.58
N ALA A 39 -11.63 -15.91 2.41
CA ALA A 39 -10.21 -16.11 2.18
C ALA A 39 -9.99 -16.63 0.76
N VAL A 40 -9.12 -15.96 0.01
CA VAL A 40 -8.81 -16.32 -1.37
C VAL A 40 -8.19 -17.71 -1.37
N SER A 41 -8.92 -18.70 -1.93
CA SER A 41 -8.37 -20.03 -2.11
C SER A 41 -7.31 -20.02 -3.22
N CYS A 42 -6.17 -20.62 -2.91
CA CYS A 42 -5.07 -20.89 -3.83
C CYS A 42 -5.02 -22.35 -4.28
N ASP A 43 -6.05 -23.14 -3.97
CA ASP A 43 -6.18 -24.50 -4.48
C ASP A 43 -6.40 -24.48 -6.01
N PRO A 44 -5.67 -25.27 -6.80
CA PRO A 44 -5.80 -25.27 -8.25
C PRO A 44 -7.22 -25.57 -8.78
N ALA A 45 -8.01 -26.40 -8.09
CA ALA A 45 -9.38 -26.70 -8.50
C ALA A 45 -10.30 -25.51 -8.27
N ASP A 46 -10.14 -24.81 -7.14
CA ASP A 46 -10.90 -23.59 -6.83
C ASP A 46 -10.55 -22.46 -7.80
N LEU A 47 -9.25 -22.30 -8.12
CA LEU A 47 -8.78 -21.34 -9.12
C LEU A 47 -9.36 -21.65 -10.51
N HIS A 48 -9.35 -22.93 -10.92
CA HIS A 48 -9.92 -23.34 -12.20
C HIS A 48 -11.43 -23.10 -12.28
N ALA A 49 -12.17 -23.47 -11.23
CA ALA A 49 -13.61 -23.23 -11.16
C ALA A 49 -13.93 -21.73 -11.24
N TYR A 50 -13.23 -20.90 -10.46
CA TYR A 50 -13.37 -19.43 -10.47
C TYR A 50 -13.13 -18.85 -11.87
N THR A 51 -12.08 -19.32 -12.56
CA THR A 51 -11.76 -18.81 -13.91
C THR A 51 -12.79 -19.20 -14.95
N THR A 52 -13.28 -20.44 -14.90
CA THR A 52 -14.16 -20.99 -15.93
C THR A 52 -15.55 -20.37 -15.88
N GLU A 53 -16.11 -20.18 -14.68
CA GLU A 53 -17.43 -19.55 -14.51
C GLU A 53 -17.42 -18.10 -15.01
N ARG A 54 -16.46 -17.29 -14.56
CA ARG A 54 -16.42 -15.84 -14.86
C ARG A 54 -16.14 -15.56 -16.34
N VAL A 55 -15.24 -16.32 -16.96
CA VAL A 55 -14.84 -16.10 -18.36
C VAL A 55 -15.92 -16.57 -19.33
N ALA A 56 -16.61 -17.67 -19.03
CA ALA A 56 -17.65 -18.21 -19.90
C ALA A 56 -18.80 -17.21 -20.12
N ASP A 57 -19.25 -16.54 -19.04
CA ASP A 57 -20.33 -15.55 -19.11
C ASP A 57 -19.96 -14.35 -20.00
N ALA A 58 -18.74 -13.83 -19.82
CA ALA A 58 -18.27 -12.69 -20.59
C ALA A 58 -18.00 -13.05 -22.08
N GLN A 59 -17.52 -14.27 -22.35
CA GLN A 59 -17.32 -14.77 -23.71
C GLN A 59 -18.64 -15.02 -24.45
N ALA A 60 -19.65 -15.54 -23.77
CA ALA A 60 -20.99 -15.75 -24.34
C ALA A 60 -21.61 -14.41 -24.78
N ALA A 61 -21.50 -13.37 -23.96
CA ALA A 61 -21.98 -12.02 -24.29
C ALA A 61 -21.29 -11.42 -25.53
N LEU A 62 -20.02 -11.76 -25.76
CA LEU A 62 -19.24 -11.32 -26.93
C LEU A 62 -19.57 -12.10 -28.20
N ALA A 63 -19.84 -13.40 -28.10
CA ALA A 63 -20.05 -14.27 -29.26
C ALA A 63 -21.36 -13.94 -30.01
N GLU A 64 -22.36 -13.42 -29.30
CA GLU A 64 -23.72 -13.25 -29.82
C GLU A 64 -24.09 -11.81 -30.13
N SER A 65 -23.28 -10.82 -29.71
CA SER A 65 -23.62 -9.41 -29.85
C SER A 65 -23.09 -8.80 -31.15
N THR A 66 -23.98 -8.13 -31.89
CA THR A 66 -23.61 -7.19 -32.97
C THR A 66 -23.75 -5.72 -32.53
N ASP A 67 -24.19 -5.48 -31.30
CA ASP A 67 -24.38 -4.15 -30.73
C ASP A 67 -23.06 -3.63 -30.15
N PRO A 68 -22.51 -2.50 -30.65
CA PRO A 68 -21.26 -1.93 -30.17
C PRO A 68 -21.26 -1.62 -28.66
N GLU A 69 -22.40 -1.24 -28.08
CA GLU A 69 -22.48 -0.93 -26.65
C GLU A 69 -22.35 -2.21 -25.80
N ALA A 70 -23.11 -3.25 -26.15
CA ALA A 70 -22.98 -4.56 -25.52
C ALA A 70 -21.58 -5.20 -25.69
N ILE A 71 -20.93 -5.02 -26.86
CA ILE A 71 -19.55 -5.48 -27.08
C ILE A 71 -18.59 -4.76 -26.14
N ASN A 72 -18.67 -3.43 -26.03
CA ASN A 72 -17.81 -2.67 -25.13
C ASN A 72 -18.04 -3.04 -23.66
N ALA A 73 -19.28 -3.29 -23.26
CA ALA A 73 -19.60 -3.75 -21.91
C ALA A 73 -18.94 -5.12 -21.62
N ALA A 74 -19.03 -6.07 -22.55
CA ALA A 74 -18.42 -7.39 -22.40
C ALA A 74 -16.88 -7.33 -22.38
N LEU A 75 -16.26 -6.49 -23.21
CA LEU A 75 -14.81 -6.23 -23.15
C LEU A 75 -14.40 -5.61 -21.80
N GLY A 76 -15.19 -4.69 -21.26
CA GLY A 76 -14.97 -4.13 -19.93
C GLY A 76 -15.03 -5.20 -18.83
N GLN A 77 -15.96 -6.14 -18.91
CA GLN A 77 -16.04 -7.27 -17.97
C GLN A 77 -14.81 -8.18 -18.07
N LEU A 78 -14.39 -8.55 -19.28
CA LEU A 78 -13.17 -9.34 -19.47
C LEU A 78 -11.93 -8.64 -18.90
N TYR A 79 -11.84 -7.32 -19.06
CA TYR A 79 -10.75 -6.53 -18.49
C TYR A 79 -10.73 -6.63 -16.95
N LEU A 80 -11.87 -6.43 -16.30
CA LEU A 80 -11.97 -6.52 -14.84
C LEU A 80 -11.64 -7.93 -14.32
N ILE A 81 -12.17 -8.96 -14.99
CA ILE A 81 -11.86 -10.37 -14.69
C ILE A 81 -10.34 -10.63 -14.79
N GLY A 82 -9.68 -10.08 -15.82
CA GLY A 82 -8.24 -10.19 -15.98
C GLY A 82 -7.45 -9.56 -14.82
N GLU A 83 -7.86 -8.37 -14.37
CA GLU A 83 -7.23 -7.72 -13.21
C GLU A 83 -7.44 -8.51 -11.91
N GLU A 84 -8.62 -9.10 -11.71
CA GLU A 84 -8.89 -9.97 -10.57
C GLU A 84 -8.01 -11.23 -10.57
N PHE A 85 -7.84 -11.89 -11.72
CA PHE A 85 -6.96 -13.06 -11.82
C PHE A 85 -5.50 -12.69 -11.56
N LYS A 86 -5.05 -11.54 -12.07
CA LYS A 86 -3.71 -11.03 -11.80
C LYS A 86 -3.51 -10.80 -10.31
N ALA A 87 -4.43 -10.10 -9.64
CA ALA A 87 -4.36 -9.87 -8.20
C ALA A 87 -4.32 -11.20 -7.42
N ARG A 88 -5.20 -12.13 -7.76
CA ARG A 88 -5.26 -13.45 -7.12
C ARG A 88 -3.99 -14.27 -7.32
N ALA A 89 -3.40 -14.27 -8.52
CA ALA A 89 -2.15 -14.96 -8.78
C ALA A 89 -1.03 -14.44 -7.87
N LEU A 90 -0.91 -13.11 -7.73
CA LEU A 90 0.06 -12.47 -6.83
C LEU A 90 -0.22 -12.84 -5.37
N THR A 91 -1.48 -12.83 -4.92
CA THR A 91 -1.87 -13.26 -3.56
C THR A 91 -1.50 -14.72 -3.30
N CYS A 92 -1.59 -15.57 -4.32
CA CYS A 92 -1.20 -16.97 -4.24
C CYS A 92 0.32 -17.22 -4.43
N GLY A 93 1.13 -16.17 -4.38
CA GLY A 93 2.60 -16.27 -4.38
C GLY A 93 3.24 -16.27 -5.76
N TYR A 94 2.47 -16.20 -6.86
CA TYR A 94 3.07 -16.12 -8.20
C TYR A 94 3.94 -14.86 -8.33
N ILE A 95 5.17 -15.04 -8.83
CA ILE A 95 6.12 -13.97 -9.11
C ILE A 95 6.30 -13.88 -10.63
N PRO A 96 5.79 -12.83 -11.30
CA PRO A 96 5.96 -12.65 -12.73
C PRO A 96 7.39 -12.23 -13.09
N GLU A 97 7.82 -12.52 -14.32
CA GLU A 97 9.17 -12.17 -14.80
C GLU A 97 9.48 -10.67 -14.73
N ASN A 98 8.47 -9.81 -14.85
CA ASN A 98 8.60 -8.36 -14.78
C ASN A 98 8.32 -7.78 -13.38
N ILE A 99 8.31 -8.60 -12.31
CA ILE A 99 7.96 -8.16 -10.95
C ILE A 99 8.80 -6.96 -10.47
N GLY A 100 10.08 -6.89 -10.87
CA GLY A 100 10.97 -5.79 -10.52
C GLY A 100 10.46 -4.41 -10.97
N GLN A 101 9.65 -4.36 -12.02
CA GLN A 101 9.07 -3.13 -12.59
C GLN A 101 7.66 -2.84 -12.07
N MET A 102 7.05 -3.76 -11.31
CA MET A 102 5.71 -3.59 -10.80
C MET A 102 5.73 -2.74 -9.52
N PRO A 103 4.70 -1.90 -9.28
CA PRO A 103 4.57 -1.22 -8.00
C PRO A 103 4.47 -2.23 -6.86
N ILE A 104 4.98 -1.87 -5.70
CA ILE A 104 4.91 -2.71 -4.51
C ILE A 104 3.46 -2.85 -4.05
N GLY A 105 2.71 -1.74 -4.00
CA GLY A 105 1.32 -1.71 -3.52
C GLY A 105 1.22 -1.48 -2.02
N GLU A 106 0.14 -0.84 -1.58
CA GLU A 106 -0.06 -0.43 -0.19
C GLU A 106 -0.30 -1.62 0.77
N ASP A 107 -0.96 -2.68 0.27
CA ASP A 107 -1.34 -3.86 1.06
C ASP A 107 -0.31 -4.99 1.04
N THR A 108 0.84 -4.79 0.39
CA THR A 108 1.89 -5.81 0.31
C THR A 108 2.66 -5.88 1.62
N SER A 109 2.69 -7.05 2.26
CA SER A 109 3.46 -7.24 3.50
C SER A 109 4.96 -7.18 3.26
N ILE A 110 5.73 -6.80 4.29
CA ILE A 110 7.20 -6.77 4.21
C ILE A 110 7.77 -8.16 3.90
N GLU A 111 7.19 -9.23 4.44
CA GLU A 111 7.63 -10.60 4.14
C GLU A 111 7.51 -10.92 2.64
N ARG A 112 6.42 -10.49 2.00
CA ARG A 112 6.25 -10.65 0.55
C ARG A 112 7.23 -9.79 -0.23
N VAL A 113 7.52 -8.57 0.24
CA VAL A 113 8.55 -7.71 -0.37
C VAL A 113 9.91 -8.40 -0.35
N ILE A 114 10.32 -8.94 0.80
CA ILE A 114 11.59 -9.66 0.94
C ILE A 114 11.62 -10.90 0.07
N GLU A 115 10.56 -11.72 0.07
CA GLU A 115 10.46 -12.91 -0.79
C GLU A 115 10.65 -12.57 -2.27
N VAL A 116 10.03 -11.49 -2.75
CA VAL A 116 10.19 -11.03 -4.12
C VAL A 116 11.62 -10.53 -4.37
N MET A 117 12.17 -9.73 -3.45
CA MET A 117 13.53 -9.18 -3.58
C MET A 117 14.60 -10.27 -3.64
N ASP A 118 14.40 -11.40 -2.95
CA ASP A 118 15.29 -12.57 -3.00
C ASP A 118 15.37 -13.22 -4.40
N THR A 119 14.38 -12.94 -5.26
CA THR A 119 14.38 -13.39 -6.67
C THR A 119 15.08 -12.41 -7.62
N LEU A 120 15.43 -11.22 -7.14
CA LEU A 120 16.00 -10.13 -7.93
C LEU A 120 17.50 -9.96 -7.63
N THR A 121 18.20 -9.22 -8.49
CA THR A 121 19.60 -8.83 -8.28
C THR A 121 19.66 -7.32 -8.11
N GLY A 122 20.15 -6.84 -6.97
CA GLY A 122 20.24 -5.41 -6.68
C GLY A 122 21.46 -4.74 -7.30
N ASP A 123 21.31 -3.47 -7.68
CA ASP A 123 22.34 -2.58 -8.18
C ASP A 123 22.52 -1.36 -7.24
N PRO A 124 23.57 -1.34 -6.40
CA PRO A 124 23.80 -0.23 -5.48
C PRO A 124 24.17 1.08 -6.19
N LEU A 125 24.69 1.04 -7.43
CA LEU A 125 24.99 2.26 -8.20
C LEU A 125 23.68 2.90 -8.65
N ARG A 126 22.75 2.09 -9.16
CA ARG A 126 21.39 2.56 -9.47
C ARG A 126 20.67 3.06 -8.21
N GLY A 127 20.83 2.37 -7.09
CA GLY A 127 20.30 2.80 -5.78
C GLY A 127 20.80 4.19 -5.38
N GLN A 128 22.09 4.48 -5.58
CA GLN A 128 22.65 5.81 -5.34
C GLN A 128 22.01 6.87 -6.26
N LEU A 129 21.81 6.56 -7.55
CA LEU A 129 21.18 7.50 -8.49
C LEU A 129 19.72 7.79 -8.12
N LEU A 130 18.97 6.78 -7.67
CA LEU A 130 17.62 6.94 -7.13
C LEU A 130 17.61 7.81 -5.87
N TYR A 131 18.52 7.54 -4.92
CA TYR A 131 18.70 8.32 -3.69
C TYR A 131 18.97 9.81 -3.96
N LEU A 132 19.84 10.10 -4.94
CA LEU A 132 20.17 11.46 -5.37
C LEU A 132 19.09 12.11 -6.25
N GLY A 133 18.04 11.38 -6.63
CA GLY A 133 17.02 11.84 -7.57
C GLY A 133 17.54 12.06 -9.00
N GLN A 134 18.66 11.44 -9.36
CA GLN A 134 19.29 11.50 -10.69
C GLN A 134 18.69 10.47 -11.65
N GLU A 135 18.08 9.41 -11.11
CA GLU A 135 17.31 8.43 -11.86
C GLU A 135 15.84 8.45 -11.42
N ARG A 136 14.95 8.09 -12.33
CA ARG A 136 13.54 7.88 -12.02
C ARG A 136 13.31 6.43 -11.60
N SER A 137 12.38 6.23 -10.67
CA SER A 137 11.89 4.90 -10.32
C SER A 137 11.23 4.22 -11.52
N THR A 138 10.98 2.92 -11.46
CA THR A 138 10.19 2.18 -12.46
C THR A 138 8.77 2.73 -12.58
N GLN A 139 8.30 3.42 -11.53
CA GLN A 139 7.02 4.11 -11.47
C GLN A 139 7.10 5.56 -11.98
N ASN A 140 8.22 5.94 -12.61
CA ASN A 140 8.47 7.25 -13.19
C ASN A 140 8.47 8.40 -12.16
N ALA A 141 8.73 8.10 -10.88
CA ALA A 141 8.84 9.07 -9.81
C ALA A 141 10.30 9.52 -9.59
N THR A 142 10.48 10.77 -9.14
CA THR A 142 11.77 11.27 -8.63
C THR A 142 11.68 11.30 -7.10
N LEU A 143 12.58 10.59 -6.42
CA LEU A 143 12.44 10.29 -4.98
C LEU A 143 13.08 11.35 -4.06
N GLY A 144 14.21 11.94 -4.47
CA GLY A 144 14.84 13.06 -3.75
C GLY A 144 15.27 12.78 -2.31
N CYS A 145 15.59 11.54 -1.96
CA CYS A 145 15.92 11.09 -0.60
C CYS A 145 17.03 11.92 0.05
N SER A 146 18.06 12.29 -0.73
CA SER A 146 19.17 13.12 -0.27
C SER A 146 18.76 14.51 0.23
N GLY A 147 17.58 15.01 -0.14
CA GLY A 147 17.08 16.29 0.33
C GLY A 147 16.89 16.36 1.84
N CYS A 148 16.60 15.21 2.48
CA CYS A 148 16.40 15.13 3.93
C CYS A 148 17.55 14.39 4.63
N HIS A 149 18.13 13.38 3.98
CA HIS A 149 19.12 12.48 4.60
C HIS A 149 20.58 12.89 4.36
N ALA A 150 20.86 14.10 3.85
CA ALA A 150 22.25 14.53 3.58
C ALA A 150 22.99 15.08 4.80
N THR A 151 22.31 15.71 5.76
CA THR A 151 22.97 16.49 6.83
C THR A 151 22.62 16.07 8.25
N GLY A 152 21.56 15.28 8.46
CA GLY A 152 21.08 14.91 9.79
C GLY A 152 20.07 15.89 10.41
N ASP A 153 19.77 17.03 9.77
CA ASP A 153 18.96 18.09 10.38
C ASP A 153 17.47 17.71 10.52
N VAL A 154 16.92 17.02 9.53
CA VAL A 154 15.48 16.69 9.43
C VAL A 154 15.20 15.19 9.37
N ALA A 155 16.22 14.38 9.08
CA ALA A 155 16.17 12.93 9.08
C ALA A 155 17.57 12.38 9.39
N PRO A 156 17.72 11.11 9.81
CA PRO A 156 19.05 10.52 10.02
C PRO A 156 19.90 10.65 8.76
N ILE A 157 21.18 11.00 8.90
CA ILE A 157 22.09 11.09 7.75
C ILE A 157 22.24 9.72 7.08
N THR A 158 22.40 9.68 5.75
CA THR A 158 22.57 8.41 5.00
C THR A 158 23.89 7.72 5.34
N GLU A 159 24.96 8.47 5.55
CA GLU A 159 26.27 7.92 5.94
C GLU A 159 26.18 7.15 7.27
N GLY A 160 26.81 5.98 7.35
CA GLY A 160 26.77 5.11 8.54
C GLY A 160 25.41 4.46 8.82
N THR A 161 24.50 4.40 7.83
CA THR A 161 23.20 3.71 8.00
C THR A 161 23.38 2.24 8.36
N TRP A 162 24.34 1.55 7.72
CA TRP A 162 24.66 0.17 8.06
C TRP A 162 25.17 0.05 9.49
N THR A 163 26.12 0.91 9.89
CA THR A 163 26.70 0.91 11.24
C THR A 163 25.63 1.12 12.31
N ARG A 164 24.73 2.10 12.13
CA ARG A 164 23.62 2.33 13.09
C ARG A 164 22.62 1.19 13.11
N TRP A 165 22.39 0.51 11.99
CA TRP A 165 21.62 -0.72 12.00
C TRP A 165 22.31 -1.78 12.89
N ASP A 166 23.58 -2.05 12.62
CA ASP A 166 24.32 -3.13 13.27
C ASP A 166 24.58 -2.88 14.76
N GLU A 167 24.85 -1.64 15.15
CA GLU A 167 25.21 -1.31 16.53
C GLU A 167 24.04 -0.85 17.39
N GLU A 168 22.95 -0.36 16.79
CA GLU A 168 21.82 0.18 17.53
C GLU A 168 20.48 -0.50 17.22
N ARG A 169 20.08 -0.57 15.93
CA ARG A 169 18.70 -0.92 15.57
C ARG A 169 18.42 -2.42 15.63
N ARG A 170 19.36 -3.27 15.21
CA ARG A 170 19.23 -4.73 15.33
C ARG A 170 19.16 -5.22 16.79
N LEU A 171 19.54 -4.37 17.75
CA LEU A 171 19.47 -4.68 19.18
C LEU A 171 18.09 -4.42 19.79
N LEU A 172 17.18 -3.78 19.03
CA LEU A 172 15.81 -3.53 19.47
C LEU A 172 14.99 -4.84 19.42
N PRO A 173 14.11 -5.10 20.41
CA PRO A 173 13.33 -6.34 20.46
C PRO A 173 12.50 -6.63 19.19
N GLU A 174 11.95 -5.60 18.56
CA GLU A 174 11.15 -5.68 17.32
C GLU A 174 11.97 -6.14 16.10
N TYR A 175 13.29 -5.94 16.12
CA TYR A 175 14.20 -6.27 15.02
C TYR A 175 15.15 -7.43 15.33
N ALA A 176 14.99 -8.09 16.48
CA ALA A 176 15.94 -9.11 16.96
C ALA A 176 16.13 -10.30 15.99
N GLU A 177 15.08 -10.64 15.23
CA GLU A 177 15.08 -11.75 14.26
C GLU A 177 14.99 -11.25 12.80
N GLN A 178 15.09 -9.94 12.59
CA GLN A 178 15.00 -9.33 11.26
C GLN A 178 16.39 -8.94 10.74
N ASP A 179 16.55 -8.96 9.42
CA ASP A 179 17.77 -8.48 8.77
C ASP A 179 17.67 -7.01 8.37
N PHE A 180 18.75 -6.47 7.81
CA PHE A 180 18.78 -5.07 7.37
C PHE A 180 17.77 -4.79 6.25
N ALA A 181 17.55 -5.75 5.35
CA ALA A 181 16.64 -5.57 4.23
C ALA A 181 15.21 -5.39 4.73
N HIS A 182 14.78 -6.18 5.73
CA HIS A 182 13.50 -6.01 6.39
C HIS A 182 13.37 -4.62 7.03
N TYR A 183 14.33 -4.22 7.85
CA TYR A 183 14.31 -2.91 8.52
C TYR A 183 14.28 -1.75 7.51
N ALA A 184 15.11 -1.79 6.47
CA ALA A 184 15.17 -0.73 5.47
C ALA A 184 13.90 -0.70 4.60
N ALA A 185 13.34 -1.85 4.24
CA ALA A 185 12.08 -1.94 3.52
C ALA A 185 10.92 -1.37 4.36
N GLU A 186 10.81 -1.75 5.63
CA GLU A 186 9.80 -1.21 6.54
C GLU A 186 9.94 0.31 6.71
N ALA A 187 11.16 0.81 6.94
CA ALA A 187 11.41 2.24 7.10
C ALA A 187 11.05 3.05 5.84
N ILE A 188 11.22 2.48 4.64
CA ILE A 188 10.90 3.17 3.38
C ILE A 188 9.40 3.09 3.06
N LEU A 189 8.79 1.91 3.20
CA LEU A 189 7.40 1.68 2.78
C LEU A 189 6.39 2.09 3.87
N HIS A 190 6.80 2.03 5.13
CA HIS A 190 6.00 2.36 6.30
C HIS A 190 6.77 3.30 7.24
N PRO A 191 7.05 4.56 6.82
CA PRO A 191 7.98 5.46 7.52
C PRO A 191 7.60 5.85 8.95
N ASN A 192 6.35 5.59 9.38
CA ASN A 192 5.89 5.82 10.75
C ASN A 192 5.83 4.53 11.59
N ALA A 193 6.19 3.36 11.05
CA ALA A 193 6.23 2.10 11.81
C ALA A 193 7.30 2.17 12.92
N TYR A 194 8.44 2.79 12.61
CA TYR A 194 9.47 3.13 13.57
C TYR A 194 10.09 4.49 13.24
N VAL A 195 9.99 5.44 14.18
CA VAL A 195 10.58 6.78 14.04
C VAL A 195 11.80 6.89 14.95
N VAL A 196 12.96 7.10 14.33
CA VAL A 196 14.23 7.28 15.05
C VAL A 196 14.19 8.57 15.88
N PRO A 197 14.44 8.54 17.20
CA PRO A 197 14.63 9.77 17.98
C PRO A 197 15.87 10.56 17.52
N PRO A 198 15.83 11.90 17.51
CA PRO A 198 14.78 12.79 18.00
C PRO A 198 13.78 13.25 16.93
N TYR A 199 13.74 12.60 15.76
CA TYR A 199 12.90 13.02 14.64
C TYR A 199 11.40 12.84 14.94
N GLY A 200 10.56 13.62 14.25
CA GLY A 200 9.11 13.54 14.38
C GLY A 200 8.47 12.60 13.35
N GLU A 201 7.24 12.16 13.64
CA GLU A 201 6.40 11.43 12.69
C GLU A 201 6.08 12.28 11.45
N ASN A 202 5.72 11.61 10.35
CA ASN A 202 5.26 12.21 9.09
C ASN A 202 6.25 13.14 8.39
N LEU A 203 7.55 13.09 8.75
CA LEU A 203 8.61 13.79 8.03
C LEU A 203 8.99 13.08 6.73
N MET A 204 9.00 11.75 6.74
CA MET A 204 9.25 10.94 5.54
C MET A 204 7.92 10.66 4.80
N PRO A 205 7.83 10.94 3.49
CA PRO A 205 6.59 10.75 2.73
C PRO A 205 6.10 9.29 2.69
N ALA A 206 4.84 9.05 3.03
CA ALA A 206 4.21 7.72 2.94
C ALA A 206 3.65 7.41 1.53
N ILE A 207 4.48 7.59 0.50
CA ILE A 207 4.08 7.39 -0.92
C ILE A 207 4.85 6.26 -1.61
N TYR A 208 5.86 5.69 -0.95
CA TYR A 208 6.86 4.86 -1.61
C TYR A 208 6.35 3.47 -2.00
N THR A 209 5.26 2.99 -1.40
CA THR A 209 4.52 1.80 -1.85
C THR A 209 4.00 1.91 -3.29
N LEU A 210 3.73 3.14 -3.76
CA LEU A 210 3.27 3.43 -5.12
C LEU A 210 4.35 4.07 -6.00
N ALA A 211 5.30 4.78 -5.39
CA ALA A 211 6.39 5.46 -6.11
C ALA A 211 7.57 4.55 -6.46
N LEU A 212 7.70 3.38 -5.82
CA LEU A 212 8.76 2.40 -6.06
C LEU A 212 8.21 1.12 -6.69
N GLY A 213 8.98 0.55 -7.62
CA GLY A 213 8.88 -0.87 -7.92
C GLY A 213 9.80 -1.69 -7.02
N TYR A 214 9.65 -3.02 -7.05
CA TYR A 214 10.46 -3.93 -6.25
C TYR A 214 11.97 -3.80 -6.53
N GLN A 215 12.36 -3.60 -7.80
CA GLN A 215 13.77 -3.40 -8.15
C GLN A 215 14.32 -2.09 -7.59
N ASP A 216 13.53 -1.00 -7.62
CA ASP A 216 13.96 0.29 -7.06
C ASP A 216 14.26 0.20 -5.57
N LEU A 217 13.37 -0.48 -4.82
CA LEU A 217 13.55 -0.68 -3.39
C LEU A 217 14.80 -1.51 -3.10
N LEU A 218 14.99 -2.62 -3.83
CA LEU A 218 16.18 -3.46 -3.67
C LEU A 218 17.47 -2.68 -3.95
N ASP A 219 17.50 -1.89 -5.03
CA ASP A 219 18.66 -1.08 -5.39
C ASP A 219 18.98 -0.04 -4.31
N LEU A 220 17.95 0.65 -3.80
CA LEU A 220 18.08 1.58 -2.67
C LEU A 220 18.65 0.88 -1.43
N ILE A 221 18.13 -0.30 -1.08
CA ILE A 221 18.61 -1.06 0.08
C ILE A 221 20.08 -1.48 -0.11
N ARG A 222 20.47 -1.96 -1.29
CA ARG A 222 21.89 -2.28 -1.58
C ARG A 222 22.79 -1.06 -1.50
N PHE A 223 22.30 0.11 -1.92
CA PHE A 223 23.02 1.35 -1.70
C PHE A 223 23.17 1.67 -0.21
N LEU A 224 22.10 1.56 0.59
CA LEU A 224 22.13 1.82 2.03
C LEU A 224 23.02 0.84 2.81
N GLU A 225 23.07 -0.43 2.40
CA GLU A 225 24.00 -1.44 2.95
C GLU A 225 25.47 -1.02 2.78
N SER A 226 25.79 -0.31 1.70
CA SER A 226 27.14 0.19 1.46
C SER A 226 27.51 1.42 2.32
N GLN A 227 26.53 2.01 3.03
CA GLN A 227 26.73 3.20 3.85
C GLN A 227 27.22 2.82 5.24
N ASP A 228 28.47 2.37 5.30
CA ASP A 228 29.16 2.07 6.54
C ASP A 228 30.01 3.27 7.01
N GLN A 229 30.26 3.34 8.31
CA GLN A 229 31.15 4.30 8.95
C GLN A 229 32.13 3.51 9.82
N LEU A 230 33.44 3.75 9.61
CA LEU A 230 34.44 3.17 10.49
C LEU A 230 34.30 3.77 11.90
N PRO A 231 34.33 2.94 12.97
CA PRO A 231 34.23 3.40 14.35
C PRO A 231 35.42 4.25 14.80
#